data_AF-A0A848GJB2-F1
#
_entry.id   AF-A0A848GJB2-F1
#
_cell.length_a   1.000
_cell.length_b   1.000
_cell.length_c   1.000
_cell.angle_alpha   90.00
_cell.angle_beta   90.00
_cell.angle_gamma   90.00
#
_symmetry.space_group_name_H-M   'P 1'
#
loop_
_entity.id
_entity.type
_entity.pdbx_description
1 polymer ?
#
loop_
_entity_poly.entity_id
_entity_poly.type
_entity_poly.pdbx_seq_one_letter_code
_entity_poly.pdbx_strand_id
1 'polypeptide(L)'
;MKKLILGSFALLMFSASMLIFQISCKKSAEAESPMPAVPVQINKVAFTRYSQNGGTEICVMNYDGTGLVKVPVQLGANQSITDEVRLSPDGRKVFFVLYTPGTNETKKEDIYSCDIDGKNQKKIYGMPDGGGNTILGGAY
;
A
#
# COMPACT_ATOMS: atom_id res chain seq x y z
N MET A 1 -75.44 3.30 -6.24
CA MET A 1 -74.51 3.08 -7.37
C MET A 1 -73.35 4.09 -7.42
N LYS A 2 -73.59 5.41 -7.32
CA LYS A 2 -72.51 6.44 -7.37
C LYS A 2 -71.40 6.30 -6.30
N LYS A 3 -71.75 5.88 -5.07
CA LYS A 3 -70.78 5.71 -3.96
C LYS A 3 -69.83 4.50 -4.14
N LEU A 4 -70.27 3.45 -4.83
CA LEU A 4 -69.43 2.29 -5.15
C LEU A 4 -68.42 2.59 -6.27
N ILE A 5 -68.82 3.41 -7.25
CA ILE A 5 -67.96 3.83 -8.37
C ILE A 5 -66.81 4.74 -7.87
N LEU A 6 -67.09 5.63 -6.91
CA LEU A 6 -66.08 6.53 -6.36
C LEU A 6 -64.99 5.79 -5.56
N GLY A 7 -65.37 4.75 -4.82
CA GLY A 7 -64.42 3.89 -4.11
C GLY A 7 -63.54 3.05 -5.05
N SER A 8 -64.13 2.51 -6.13
CA SER A 8 -63.38 1.78 -7.16
C SER A 8 -62.37 2.67 -7.88
N PHE A 9 -62.73 3.91 -8.20
CA PHE A 9 -61.84 4.86 -8.82
C PHE A 9 -60.66 5.25 -7.91
N ALA A 10 -60.93 5.47 -6.62
CA ALA A 10 -59.87 5.77 -5.64
C ALA A 10 -58.87 4.61 -5.47
N LEU A 11 -59.35 3.37 -5.44
CA LEU A 11 -58.49 2.18 -5.33
C LEU A 11 -57.59 2.00 -6.56
N LEU A 12 -58.13 2.30 -7.75
CA LEU A 12 -57.42 2.17 -9.02
C LEU A 12 -56.28 3.20 -9.09
N MET A 13 -56.55 4.45 -8.69
CA MET A 13 -55.54 5.51 -8.60
C MET A 13 -54.45 5.20 -7.58
N PHE A 14 -54.80 4.59 -6.44
CA PHE A 14 -53.82 4.15 -5.46
C PHE A 14 -52.92 3.02 -5.98
N SER A 15 -53.50 2.03 -6.69
CA SER A 15 -52.71 0.94 -7.29
C SER A 15 -51.79 1.44 -8.41
N ALA A 16 -52.25 2.40 -9.22
CA ALA A 16 -51.47 3.02 -10.29
C ALA A 16 -50.29 3.82 -9.71
N SER A 17 -50.50 4.54 -8.62
CA SER A 17 -49.44 5.26 -7.89
C SER A 17 -48.36 4.30 -7.37
N MET A 18 -48.75 3.17 -6.79
CA MET A 18 -47.79 2.14 -6.34
C MET A 18 -46.99 1.55 -7.51
N LEU A 19 -47.60 1.29 -8.66
CA LEU A 19 -46.90 0.77 -9.84
C LEU A 19 -45.88 1.79 -10.39
N ILE A 20 -46.25 3.07 -10.43
CA ILE A 20 -45.35 4.14 -10.88
C ILE A 20 -44.15 4.27 -9.92
N PHE A 21 -44.38 4.13 -8.60
CA PHE A 21 -43.31 4.15 -7.61
C PHE A 21 -42.34 2.96 -7.76
N GLN A 22 -42.87 1.76 -8.01
CA GLN A 22 -42.06 0.56 -8.25
C GLN A 22 -41.20 0.67 -9.52
N ILE A 23 -41.71 1.34 -10.57
CA ILE A 23 -40.93 1.61 -11.79
C ILE A 23 -39.84 2.66 -11.51
N SER A 24 -40.13 3.68 -10.71
CA SER A 24 -39.16 4.71 -10.32
C SER A 24 -38.05 4.21 -9.40
N CYS A 25 -38.29 3.17 -8.61
CA CYS A 25 -37.29 2.58 -7.70
C CYS A 25 -36.39 1.52 -8.37
N LYS A 26 -36.61 1.18 -9.64
CA LYS A 26 -35.68 0.32 -10.38
C LYS A 26 -34.46 1.15 -10.80
N LYS A 27 -33.48 1.21 -9.91
CA LYS A 27 -32.11 1.58 -10.28
C LYS A 27 -31.56 0.49 -11.18
N SER A 28 -31.48 0.76 -12.48
CA SER A 28 -30.73 -0.09 -13.41
C SER A 28 -29.26 -0.03 -13.01
N ALA A 29 -28.75 -1.10 -12.43
CA ALA A 29 -27.32 -1.30 -12.27
C ALA A 29 -26.79 -1.79 -13.62
N GLU A 30 -26.43 -0.86 -14.49
CA GLU A 30 -25.56 -1.20 -15.62
C GLU A 30 -24.21 -1.58 -15.01
N ALA A 31 -23.82 -2.84 -15.19
CA ALA A 31 -22.50 -3.32 -14.83
C ALA A 31 -21.50 -2.68 -15.79
N GLU A 32 -20.96 -1.53 -15.41
CA GLU A 32 -19.80 -0.93 -16.05
C GLU A 32 -18.62 -1.88 -15.81
N SER A 33 -18.24 -2.64 -16.84
CA SER A 33 -17.06 -3.49 -16.80
C SER A 33 -15.87 -2.62 -16.36
N PRO A 34 -15.15 -2.97 -15.27
CA PRO A 34 -14.12 -2.10 -14.73
C PRO A 34 -13.11 -1.82 -15.83
N MET A 35 -12.91 -0.54 -16.17
CA MET A 35 -11.78 -0.12 -17.00
C MET A 35 -10.51 -0.82 -16.48
N PRO A 36 -9.59 -1.26 -17.36
CA PRO A 36 -8.31 -1.78 -16.90
C PRO A 36 -7.70 -0.73 -15.97
N ALA A 37 -7.55 -1.08 -14.69
CA ALA A 37 -7.06 -0.16 -13.68
C ALA A 37 -5.67 0.32 -14.12
N VAL A 38 -5.55 1.62 -14.38
CA VAL A 38 -4.26 2.24 -14.64
C VAL A 38 -3.36 1.89 -13.45
N PRO A 39 -2.15 1.33 -13.64
CA PRO A 39 -1.27 1.04 -12.52
C PRO A 39 -1.05 2.33 -11.73
N VAL A 40 -1.47 2.32 -10.47
CA VAL A 40 -1.40 3.50 -9.60
C VAL A 40 0.08 3.79 -9.35
N GLN A 41 0.61 4.83 -9.98
CA GLN A 41 1.96 5.28 -9.72
C GLN A 41 2.00 6.00 -8.37
N ILE A 42 2.80 5.47 -7.44
CA ILE A 42 2.90 6.00 -6.07
C ILE A 42 3.64 7.34 -5.97
N ASN A 43 4.28 7.79 -7.07
CA ASN A 43 5.00 9.07 -7.18
C ASN A 43 6.06 9.34 -6.11
N LYS A 44 6.76 8.28 -5.67
CA LYS A 44 7.78 8.34 -4.63
C LYS A 44 9.11 7.74 -5.07
N VAL A 45 10.19 8.31 -4.54
CA VAL A 45 11.55 7.76 -4.59
C VAL A 45 11.92 7.29 -3.19
N ALA A 46 12.46 6.07 -3.06
CA ALA A 46 13.19 5.65 -1.88
C ALA A 46 14.68 5.58 -2.20
N PHE A 47 15.50 6.06 -1.27
CA PHE A 47 16.95 6.09 -1.42
C PHE A 47 17.64 6.05 -0.07
N THR A 48 18.92 5.69 -0.09
CA THR A 48 19.79 5.71 1.10
C THR A 48 20.63 6.98 1.12
N ARG A 49 20.83 7.54 2.31
CA ARG A 49 21.66 8.72 2.54
C ARG A 49 22.66 8.44 3.65
N TYR A 50 23.93 8.77 3.42
CA TYR A 50 24.91 8.74 4.49
C TYR A 50 24.71 9.93 5.44
N SER A 51 24.58 9.62 6.73
CA SER A 51 24.47 10.62 7.80
C SER A 51 25.84 11.20 8.15
N GLN A 52 25.89 12.46 8.56
CA GLN A 52 27.12 13.13 8.98
C GLN A 52 27.76 12.46 10.21
N ASN A 53 26.96 11.78 11.03
CA ASN A 53 27.41 11.11 12.25
C ASN A 53 27.92 9.68 12.01
N GLY A 54 28.05 9.27 10.75
CA GLY A 54 28.31 7.88 10.38
C GLY A 54 27.04 7.05 10.38
N GLY A 55 26.86 6.25 9.33
CA GLY A 55 25.70 5.38 9.15
C GLY A 55 24.82 5.78 7.98
N THR A 56 24.02 4.82 7.52
CA THR A 56 23.11 4.95 6.39
C THR A 56 21.70 5.19 6.92
N GLU A 57 20.99 6.14 6.32
CA GLU A 57 19.58 6.45 6.58
C GLU A 57 18.75 6.06 5.37
N ILE A 58 17.53 5.59 5.62
CA ILE A 58 16.54 5.40 4.55
C ILE A 58 15.67 6.64 4.47
N CYS A 59 15.55 7.18 3.28
CA CYS A 59 14.76 8.36 2.98
C CYS A 59 13.74 8.07 1.88
N VAL A 60 12.59 8.74 1.96
CA VAL A 60 11.55 8.71 0.93
C VAL A 60 11.11 10.13 0.61
N MET A 61 10.87 10.43 -0.66
CA MET A 61 10.41 11.74 -1.11
C MET A 61 9.51 11.61 -2.34
N ASN A 62 8.82 12.70 -2.70
CA ASN A 62 8.07 12.80 -3.95
C ASN A 62 9.01 12.98 -5.16
N TYR A 63 8.56 12.68 -6.37
CA TYR A 63 9.36 12.86 -7.60
C TYR A 63 9.76 14.31 -7.90
N ASP A 64 9.02 15.28 -7.39
CA ASP A 64 9.35 16.70 -7.48
C ASP A 64 10.41 17.15 -6.45
N GLY A 65 10.90 16.22 -5.62
CA GLY A 65 11.87 16.48 -4.55
C GLY A 65 11.26 17.00 -3.26
N THR A 66 9.94 17.19 -3.19
CA THR A 66 9.25 17.62 -1.97
C THR A 66 8.96 16.45 -1.04
N GLY A 67 8.53 16.75 0.20
CA GLY A 67 8.04 15.73 1.13
C GLY A 67 9.11 14.73 1.58
N LEU A 68 10.38 15.15 1.63
CA LEU A 68 11.46 14.31 2.13
C LEU A 68 11.21 13.90 3.59
N VAL A 69 11.14 12.60 3.82
CA VAL A 69 10.99 11.99 5.14
C VAL A 69 12.04 10.91 5.35
N LYS A 70 12.62 10.88 6.55
CA LYS A 70 13.45 9.76 7.02
C LYS A 70 12.55 8.66 7.56
N VAL A 71 12.79 7.43 7.15
CA VAL A 71 12.10 6.25 7.68
C VAL A 71 12.80 5.82 8.97
N PRO A 72 12.12 5.83 10.13
CA PRO A 72 12.77 5.53 11.40
C PRO A 72 12.89 4.01 11.56
N VAL A 73 14.04 3.46 11.17
CA VAL A 73 14.36 2.05 11.37
C VAL A 73 15.18 1.85 12.65
N GLN A 74 14.83 0.81 13.40
CA GLN A 74 15.55 0.40 14.59
C GLN A 74 16.73 -0.49 14.18
N LEU A 75 17.94 -0.12 14.62
CA LEU A 75 19.14 -0.92 14.42
C LEU A 75 19.54 -1.59 15.74
N GLY A 76 19.96 -2.85 15.65
CA GLY A 76 20.64 -3.55 16.73
C GLY A 76 22.11 -3.17 16.84
N ALA A 77 22.79 -3.70 17.85
CA ALA A 77 24.22 -3.48 18.04
C ALA A 77 25.02 -3.93 16.82
N ASN A 78 25.94 -3.08 16.35
CA ASN A 78 26.79 -3.32 15.18
C ASN A 78 26.04 -3.55 13.85
N GLN A 79 24.74 -3.26 13.77
CA GLN A 79 24.00 -3.36 12.52
C GLN A 79 24.08 -2.06 11.73
N SER A 80 24.12 -2.18 10.41
CA SER A 80 24.01 -1.06 9.49
C SER A 80 23.10 -1.39 8.31
N ILE A 81 22.56 -0.35 7.69
CA ILE A 81 21.76 -0.48 6.46
C ILE A 81 22.73 -0.46 5.28
N THR A 82 22.53 -1.35 4.32
CA THR A 82 23.26 -1.30 3.05
C THR A 82 22.67 -0.21 2.13
N ASP A 83 23.14 -0.13 0.89
CA ASP A 83 22.61 0.75 -0.15
C ASP A 83 21.31 0.23 -0.82
N GLU A 84 20.80 -0.92 -0.39
CA GLU A 84 19.61 -1.54 -0.97
C GLU A 84 18.32 -1.15 -0.24
N VAL A 85 17.45 -0.41 -0.93
CA VAL A 85 16.11 -0.04 -0.45
C VAL A 85 15.06 -0.10 -1.56
N ARG A 86 13.86 -0.59 -1.26
CA ARG A 86 12.71 -0.65 -2.19
C ARG A 86 11.40 -0.32 -1.47
N LEU A 87 10.43 0.23 -2.20
CA LEU A 87 9.05 0.41 -1.72
C LEU A 87 8.16 -0.72 -2.18
N SER A 88 7.12 -1.03 -1.41
CA SER A 88 6.00 -1.82 -1.92
C SER A 88 5.25 -1.06 -3.04
N PRO A 89 4.55 -1.77 -3.95
CA PRO A 89 3.77 -1.13 -5.02
C PRO A 89 2.71 -0.13 -4.54
N ASP A 90 2.21 -0.29 -3.31
CA ASP A 90 1.27 0.64 -2.67
C ASP A 90 1.95 1.78 -1.90
N GLY A 91 3.29 1.81 -1.83
CA GLY A 91 4.09 2.82 -1.15
C GLY A 91 3.96 2.81 0.38
N ARG A 92 3.36 1.78 0.98
CA ARG A 92 3.11 1.69 2.42
C ARG A 92 4.25 1.06 3.21
N LYS A 93 5.05 0.22 2.55
CA LYS A 93 6.16 -0.53 3.15
C LYS A 93 7.47 -0.20 2.48
N VAL A 94 8.53 -0.35 3.27
CA VAL A 94 9.91 -0.24 2.85
C VAL A 94 10.57 -1.60 3.09
N PHE A 95 11.32 -2.06 2.10
CA PHE A 95 12.19 -3.23 2.17
C PHE A 95 13.63 -2.76 2.12
N PHE A 96 14.47 -3.30 3.00
CA PHE A 96 15.87 -2.91 3.13
C PHE A 96 16.69 -4.08 3.65
N VAL A 97 18.00 -3.99 3.46
CA VAL A 97 18.95 -5.01 3.93
C VAL A 97 19.69 -4.48 5.15
N LEU A 98 19.72 -5.30 6.22
CA LEU A 98 20.55 -5.04 7.38
C LEU A 98 21.80 -5.92 7.31
N TYR A 99 22.94 -5.23 7.24
CA TYR A 99 24.25 -5.81 7.43
C TYR A 99 24.51 -6.01 8.92
N THR A 100 24.91 -7.22 9.29
CA THR A 100 25.44 -7.56 10.61
C THR A 100 26.83 -8.19 10.43
N PRO A 101 27.90 -7.61 11.01
CA PRO A 101 29.22 -8.22 10.98
C PRO A 101 29.22 -9.49 11.83
N GLY A 102 29.77 -10.58 11.31
CA GLY A 102 30.00 -11.81 12.06
C GLY A 102 31.47 -12.02 12.40
N THR A 103 31.75 -13.12 13.12
CA THR A 103 33.09 -13.54 13.49
C THR A 103 33.68 -14.43 12.39
N ASN A 104 34.84 -14.08 11.82
CA ASN A 104 35.52 -14.80 10.72
C ASN A 104 34.96 -14.54 9.31
N GLU A 105 34.79 -13.27 8.93
CA GLU A 105 34.40 -12.83 7.58
C GLU A 105 32.99 -13.23 7.11
N THR A 106 32.25 -13.99 7.92
CA THR A 106 30.83 -14.23 7.67
C THR A 106 30.04 -12.98 8.01
N LYS A 107 29.88 -12.08 7.04
CA LYS A 107 28.86 -11.04 7.10
C LYS A 107 27.48 -11.64 6.87
N LYS A 108 26.46 -11.00 7.44
CA LYS A 108 25.07 -11.38 7.24
C LYS A 108 24.28 -10.21 6.74
N GLU A 109 23.65 -10.36 5.58
CA GLU A 109 22.84 -9.35 4.92
C GLU A 109 21.38 -9.81 4.84
N ASP A 110 20.67 -9.66 5.95
CA ASP A 110 19.28 -10.12 6.10
C ASP A 110 18.29 -9.11 5.51
N ILE A 111 17.18 -9.60 4.97
CA ILE A 111 16.12 -8.75 4.41
C ILE A 111 15.11 -8.41 5.51
N TYR A 112 14.83 -7.11 5.66
CA TYR A 112 13.86 -6.57 6.59
C TYR A 112 12.78 -5.76 5.86
N SER A 113 11.64 -5.61 6.52
CA SER A 113 10.61 -4.64 6.14
C SER A 113 10.08 -3.87 7.34
N CYS A 114 9.63 -2.65 7.10
CA CYS A 114 8.78 -1.88 8.02
C CYS A 114 7.73 -1.10 7.24
N ASP A 115 6.77 -0.53 7.95
CA ASP A 115 5.89 0.50 7.40
C ASP A 115 6.69 1.80 7.17
N ILE A 116 6.17 2.70 6.35
CA ILE A 116 6.83 3.98 6.02
C ILE A 116 7.08 4.87 7.25
N ASP A 117 6.29 4.70 8.31
CA ASP A 117 6.45 5.39 9.60
C ASP A 117 7.41 4.64 10.55
N GLY A 118 8.08 3.60 10.07
CA GLY A 118 9.03 2.76 10.81
C GLY A 118 8.40 1.70 11.70
N LYS A 119 7.08 1.67 11.83
CA LYS A 119 6.40 0.64 12.63
C LYS A 119 6.45 -0.72 11.95
N ASN A 120 6.13 -1.75 12.73
CA ASN A 120 6.05 -3.13 12.25
C ASN A 120 7.33 -3.61 11.56
N GLN A 121 8.48 -3.11 12.01
CA GLN A 121 9.77 -3.59 11.54
C GLN A 121 9.95 -5.07 11.88
N LYS A 122 10.28 -5.87 10.88
CA LYS A 122 10.52 -7.31 11.04
C LYS A 122 11.51 -7.82 10.01
N LYS A 123 12.24 -8.88 10.38
CA LYS A 123 13.01 -9.68 9.44
C LYS A 123 12.05 -10.47 8.55
N ILE A 124 12.24 -10.40 7.24
CA ILE A 124 11.50 -11.19 6.25
C ILE A 124 12.26 -12.46 5.93
N TYR A 125 13.57 -12.33 5.73
CA TYR A 125 14.41 -13.45 5.33
C TYR A 125 15.76 -13.36 6.02
N GLY A 126 16.16 -14.46 6.66
CA GLY A 126 17.48 -14.63 7.21
C GLY A 126 18.38 -15.30 6.18
N MET A 127 19.41 -14.60 5.71
CA MET A 127 20.37 -15.20 4.80
C MET A 127 21.14 -16.33 5.52
N PRO A 128 21.45 -17.42 4.81
CA PRO A 128 22.38 -18.43 5.30
C PRO A 128 23.75 -17.80 5.60
N ASP A 129 24.46 -18.36 6.58
CA ASP A 129 25.79 -17.87 6.92
C ASP A 129 26.77 -18.12 5.77
N GLY A 130 27.66 -17.16 5.51
CA GLY A 130 28.52 -17.17 4.32
C GLY A 130 27.80 -16.79 3.02
N GLY A 131 26.52 -16.38 3.08
CA GLY A 131 25.83 -15.76 1.96
C GLY A 131 26.55 -14.48 1.53
N GLY A 132 26.74 -14.33 0.21
CA GLY A 132 27.36 -13.14 -0.39
C GLY A 132 26.50 -11.88 -0.23
N ASN A 133 26.67 -10.93 -1.16
CA ASN A 133 25.89 -9.69 -1.13
C ASN A 133 24.41 -9.96 -1.43
N THR A 134 23.52 -9.35 -0.67
CA THR A 134 22.07 -9.37 -0.91
C THR A 134 21.66 -8.14 -1.70
N ILE A 135 21.13 -8.35 -2.90
CA ILE A 135 20.58 -7.29 -3.75
C ILE A 135 19.05 -7.41 -3.74
N LEU A 136 18.36 -6.30 -3.47
CA LEU A 136 16.91 -6.28 -3.57
C LEU A 136 16.50 -6.13 -5.03
N GLY A 137 16.03 -7.22 -5.64
CA GLY A 137 15.40 -7.19 -6.96
C GLY A 137 14.06 -6.45 -6.96
N GLY A 138 13.49 -6.25 -8.15
CA GLY A 138 12.13 -5.74 -8.32
C GLY A 138 11.42 -6.40 -9.50
N ALA A 139 10.17 -6.79 -9.30
CA ALA A 139 9.16 -6.93 -10.33
C ALA A 139 7.94 -6.17 -9.79
N TYR A 140 7.56 -5.08 -10.45
CA TYR A 140 6.41 -4.27 -10.08
C TYR A 140 5.40 -4.35 -11.21
#